data_AF-A0AAN0P6Y1-F1
#
_entry.id   AF-A0AAN0P6Y1-F1
#
_cell.length_a   1.000
_cell.length_b   1.000
_cell.length_c   1.000
_cell.angle_alpha   90.00
_cell.angle_beta   90.00
_cell.angle_gamma   90.00
#
_symmetry.space_group_name_H-M   'P 1'
#
loop_
_entity.id
_entity.type
_entity.pdbx_description
1 polymer ?
#
loop_
_entity_poly.entity_id
_entity_poly.type
_entity_poly.pdbx_seq_one_letter_code
_entity_poly.pdbx_strand_id
1 'polypeptide(L)' 'MLKINDLIAKSKNGTEILVSLIPLNRIQNTREGFKTVEVGKRVLLSSGIEVDLNLDGRTFYASINQLFKLDYRVS' A
#
# COMPACT_ATOMS: atom_id res chain seq x y z
N MET A 1 -9.29 -13.62 10.26
CA MET A 1 -9.54 -12.18 9.99
C MET A 1 -8.19 -11.49 10.04
N LEU A 2 -7.61 -11.15 8.89
CA LEU A 2 -6.34 -10.41 8.85
C LEU A 2 -6.54 -9.10 9.60
N LYS A 3 -5.67 -8.78 10.57
CA LYS A 3 -5.70 -7.48 11.24
C LYS A 3 -5.45 -6.41 10.17
N ILE A 4 -6.52 -5.76 9.75
CA ILE A 4 -6.49 -4.58 8.91
C ILE A 4 -5.95 -3.48 9.83
N ASN A 5 -4.66 -3.15 9.70
CA ASN A 5 -4.10 -2.01 10.40
C ASN A 5 -4.57 -0.77 9.66
N ASP A 6 -5.66 -0.19 10.15
CA ASP A 6 -6.16 1.08 9.64
C ASP A 6 -5.20 2.21 10.04
N LEU A 7 -4.87 3.04 9.06
CA LEU A 7 -3.92 4.14 9.15
C LEU A 7 -4.55 5.40 8.57
N ILE A 8 -4.06 6.54 9.03
CA ILE A 8 -4.38 7.83 8.46
C ILE A 8 -3.29 8.21 7.46
N ALA A 9 -3.69 8.53 6.23
CA ALA A 9 -2.82 9.10 5.22
C ALA A 9 -3.19 10.56 4.96
N LYS A 10 -2.19 11.43 4.80
CA LYS A 10 -2.39 12.88 4.65
C LYS A 10 -1.90 13.37 3.30
N SER A 11 -2.66 14.27 2.68
CA SER A 11 -2.27 14.98 1.46
C SER A 11 -1.65 16.34 1.79
N LYS A 12 -1.02 16.99 0.80
CA LYS A 12 -0.40 18.32 0.96
C LYS A 12 -1.38 19.43 1.29
N ASN A 13 -2.65 19.31 0.89
CA ASN A 13 -3.70 20.28 1.18
C ASN A 13 -4.41 20.01 2.52
N GLY A 14 -3.92 19.06 3.33
CA GLY A 14 -4.44 18.76 4.66
C GLY A 14 -5.61 17.77 4.68
N THR A 15 -6.01 17.20 3.55
CA THR A 15 -7.00 16.11 3.52
C THR A 15 -6.41 14.86 4.16
N GLU A 16 -7.17 14.26 5.07
CA GLU A 16 -6.85 13.00 5.72
C GLU A 16 -7.82 11.93 5.26
N ILE A 17 -7.31 10.73 5.00
CA ILE A 17 -8.13 9.57 4.62
C ILE A 17 -7.74 8.36 5.46
N LEU A 18 -8.72 7.51 5.75
CA LEU A 18 -8.50 6.19 6.36
C LEU A 18 -8.13 5.20 5.27
N VAL A 19 -7.06 4.45 5.49
CA VAL A 19 -6.56 3.42 4.58
C VAL A 19 -6.05 2.23 5.37
N SER A 20 -5.86 1.10 4.69
CA SER A 20 -5.30 -0.09 5.32
C SER A 20 -4.06 -0.59 4.57
N LEU A 21 -3.13 -1.24 5.27
CA LEU A 21 -2.00 -1.90 4.63
C LEU A 21 -2.29 -3.38 4.37
N ILE A 22 -2.06 -3.82 3.14
CA ILE A 22 -2.20 -5.22 2.72
C ILE A 22 -0.89 -5.71 2.06
N PRO A 23 -0.60 -7.02 2.09
CA PRO A 23 0.62 -7.56 1.47
C PRO A 23 0.60 -7.41 -0.07
N LEU A 24 1.72 -6.97 -0.63
CA LEU A 24 2.00 -6.97 -2.07
C LEU A 24 2.67 -8.29 -2.42
N ASN A 25 1.87 -9.22 -2.94
CA ASN A 25 2.35 -10.52 -3.37
C ASN A 25 2.71 -10.52 -4.86
N ARG A 26 3.86 -11.11 -5.20
CA ARG A 26 4.29 -11.34 -6.59
C ARG A 26 4.62 -12.82 -6.77
N ILE A 27 4.42 -13.31 -7.99
CA ILE A 27 4.88 -14.63 -8.39
C ILE A 27 6.37 -14.52 -8.73
N GLN A 28 7.19 -15.40 -8.15
CA GLN A 28 8.61 -15.52 -8.46
C GLN A 28 8.94 -16.92 -8.97
N ASN A 29 9.87 -16.98 -9.91
CA ASN A 29 10.41 -18.23 -10.43
C ASN A 29 11.44 -18.81 -9.44
N THR A 30 11.30 -20.09 -9.14
CA THR A 30 12.21 -20.86 -8.31
C THR A 30 12.67 -22.09 -9.09
N ARG A 31 13.65 -22.82 -8.55
CA ARG A 31 14.11 -24.10 -9.13
C ARG A 31 13.02 -25.17 -9.15
N GLU A 32 11.99 -25.03 -8.30
CA GLU A 32 10.88 -25.96 -8.15
C GLU A 32 9.60 -25.49 -8.86
N GLY A 33 9.65 -24.37 -9.60
CA GLY A 33 8.51 -23.81 -10.32
C GLY A 33 8.20 -22.37 -9.91
N PHE A 34 6.93 -22.06 -9.63
CA PHE A 34 6.48 -20.72 -9.26
C PHE A 34 6.08 -20.66 -7.80
N LYS A 35 6.49 -19.60 -7.10
CA LYS A 35 6.07 -19.33 -5.72
C LYS A 35 5.54 -17.92 -5.58
N THR A 36 4.41 -17.76 -4.90
CA THR A 36 3.91 -16.46 -4.46
C THR A 36 4.71 -16.01 -3.24
N VAL A 37 5.33 -14.85 -3.33
CA VAL A 37 6.16 -14.26 -2.27
C VAL A 37 5.65 -12.85 -1.99
N GLU A 38 5.53 -12.51 -0.72
CA GLU A 38 5.30 -11.14 -0.30
C GLU A 38 6.57 -10.32 -0.54
N VAL A 39 6.49 -9.31 -1.41
CA VAL A 39 7.63 -8.46 -1.79
C VAL A 39 7.50 -7.04 -1.23
N GLY A 40 6.48 -6.78 -0.42
CA GLY A 40 6.25 -5.51 0.24
C GLY A 40 4.81 -5.35 0.69
N LYS A 41 4.39 -4.11 0.91
CA LYS A 41 3.00 -3.76 1.22
C LYS A 41 2.42 -2.84 0.14
N ARG A 42 1.10 -2.81 0.06
CA ARG A 42 0.32 -1.84 -0.71
C ARG A 42 -0.83 -1.30 0.13
N VAL A 43 -1.48 -0.25 -0.35
CA VAL A 43 -2.55 0.45 0.35
C VAL A 43 -3.90 0.00 -0.19
N LEU A 44 -4.83 -0.29 0.71
CA LEU A 44 -6.25 -0.48 0.42
C LEU A 44 -7.00 0.79 0.82
N LEU A 45 -7.64 1.42 -0.16
CA LEU A 45 -8.52 2.56 0.08
C LEU A 45 -9.86 2.09 0.66
N SER A 46 -10.58 2.97 1.36
CA SER A 46 -11.92 2.68 1.87
C SER A 46 -12.94 2.30 0.79
N SER A 47 -12.68 2.68 -0.46
CA SER A 47 -13.45 2.28 -1.64
C SER A 47 -13.23 0.81 -2.07
N GLY A 48 -12.25 0.12 -1.47
CA GLY A 48 -11.82 -1.22 -1.88
C GLY A 48 -10.77 -1.25 -2.98
N ILE A 49 -10.31 -0.08 -3.47
CA ILE A 49 -9.26 0.00 -4.49
C ILE A 49 -7.90 -0.24 -3.84
N GLU A 50 -7.12 -1.13 -4.46
CA GLU A 50 -5.72 -1.37 -4.09
C GLU A 50 -4.80 -0.46 -4.90
N VAL A 51 -3.89 0.24 -4.20
CA VAL A 51 -2.89 1.11 -4.81
C VAL A 51 -1.50 0.79 -4.26
N ASP A 52 -0.52 0.68 -5.14
CA ASP A 52 0.85 0.39 -4.74
C ASP A 52 1.50 1.62 -4.09
N LEU A 53 2.38 1.37 -3.11
CA LEU A 53 3.23 2.42 -2.55
C LEU A 53 4.30 2.81 -3.57
N ASN A 54 4.70 4.08 -3.56
CA ASN A 54 5.86 4.57 -4.28
C ASN A 54 7.16 4.00 -3.68
N LEU A 55 8.27 4.13 -4.41
CA LEU A 55 9.60 3.62 -4.01
C LEU A 55 10.12 4.18 -2.66
N ASP A 56 9.56 5.29 -2.20
CA ASP A 56 9.89 5.86 -0.89
C ASP A 56 9.23 5.11 0.29
N GLY A 57 8.34 4.16 0.00
CA GLY A 57 7.69 3.26 0.97
C GLY A 57 6.69 3.96 1.88
N ARG A 58 6.27 5.19 1.55
CA ARG A 58 5.40 5.99 2.42
C ARG A 58 4.37 6.83 1.66
N THR A 59 4.60 7.12 0.38
CA THR A 59 3.64 7.87 -0.44
C THR A 59 2.93 6.96 -1.43
N PHE A 60 1.72 7.34 -1.83
CA PHE A 60 0.94 6.68 -2.86
C PHE A 60 -0.04 7.66 -3.51
N TYR A 61 -0.51 7.32 -4.70
CA TYR A 61 -1.55 8.08 -5.39
C TYR A 61 -2.91 7.39 -5.21
N ALA A 62 -3.89 8.10 -4.67
CA ALA A 62 -5.27 7.59 -4.58
C ALA A 62 -6.04 7.79 -5.90
N SER A 63 -5.61 8.75 -6.72
CA SER A 63 -6.13 9.07 -8.05
C SER A 63 -5.09 9.93 -8.80
N ILE A 64 -5.40 10.33 -10.03
CA ILE A 64 -4.54 11.21 -10.83
C ILE A 64 -4.27 12.51 -10.06
N ASN A 65 -2.99 12.85 -9.89
CA ASN A 65 -2.52 14.02 -9.14
C ASN A 65 -2.95 14.07 -7.65
N GLN A 66 -3.44 12.97 -7.07
CA GLN A 66 -3.91 12.92 -5.68
C GLN A 66 -2.94 12.13 -4.79
N LEU A 67 -1.83 12.77 -4.42
CA LEU A 67 -0.77 12.18 -3.59
C LEU A 67 -1.11 12.23 -2.10
N PHE A 68 -1.02 11.09 -1.44
CA PHE A 68 -1.10 10.93 0.01
C PHE A 68 0.19 10.36 0.58
N LYS A 69 0.39 10.57 1.88
CA LYS A 69 1.58 10.14 2.63
C LYS A 69 1.18 9.53 3.97
N LEU A 70 1.82 8.42 4.31
CA LEU A 70 1.81 7.80 5.63
C LEU A 70 2.83 8.46 6.56
N ASP A 71 2.54 8.50 7.85
CA ASP A 71 3.41 9.13 8.86
C ASP A 71 4.75 8.41 9.04
N TYR A 72 4.80 7.11 8.72
CA TYR A 72 6.01 6.30 8.78
C TYR A 72 6.26 5.55 7.47
N ARG A 73 7.51 5.13 7.26
CA ARG A 73 7.88 4.27 6.14
C ARG A 73 7.46 2.83 6.42
N VAL A 74 6.81 2.22 5.45
CA VAL A 74 6.45 0.82 5.44
C VAL A 74 7.56 0.05 4.72
N SER A 75 8.09 -0.98 5.39
CA SER A 75 9.10 -1.92 4.88
C SER A 75 8.49 -3.28 4.58
#